data_AF-V6M0L8-F1
#
_entry.id   AF-V6M0L8-F1
#
_cell.length_a   1.000
_cell.length_b   1.000
_cell.length_c   1.000
_cell.angle_alpha   90.00
_cell.angle_beta   90.00
_cell.angle_gamma   90.00
#
_symmetry.space_group_name_H-M   'P 1'
#
loop_
_entity.id
_entity.type
_entity.pdbx_description
1 polymer ?
#
loop_
_entity_poly.entity_id
_entity_poly.type
_entity_poly.pdbx_seq_one_letter_code
_entity_poly.pdbx_strand_id
1 'polypeptide(L)'
;MNKEIFFAMPSEKRVEVVNKMLQNASLKEVADKIGIAYSTFLKEMTVGDHVYIQRDNRYYKFIREDIVNPQFDSSESYCNC
;
A
#
# COMPACT_ATOMS: atom_id res chain seq x y z
N MET A 1 11.19 -12.77 -9.63
CA MET A 1 9.94 -12.31 -10.25
C MET A 1 10.33 -11.51 -11.48
N ASN A 2 9.73 -11.76 -12.64
CA ASN A 2 10.09 -11.08 -13.89
C ASN A 2 9.12 -9.93 -14.18
N LYS A 3 9.54 -8.96 -15.01
CA LYS A 3 8.73 -7.80 -15.42
C LYS A 3 7.30 -8.16 -15.85
N GLU A 4 7.12 -9.23 -16.63
CA GLU A 4 5.81 -9.61 -17.18
C GLU A 4 4.85 -10.03 -16.07
N ILE A 5 5.36 -10.78 -15.11
CA ILE A 5 4.60 -11.23 -13.94
C ILE A 5 4.28 -10.05 -13.01
N PHE A 6 5.19 -9.07 -12.91
CA PHE A 6 4.98 -7.83 -12.14
C PHE A 6 3.80 -7.01 -12.69
N PHE A 7 3.70 -6.86 -14.02
CA PHE A 7 2.60 -6.11 -14.65
C PHE A 7 1.29 -6.90 -14.69
N ALA A 8 1.34 -8.23 -14.75
CA ALA A 8 0.14 -9.07 -14.76
C ALA A 8 -0.51 -9.23 -13.37
N MET A 9 0.26 -9.04 -12.29
CA MET A 9 -0.26 -9.17 -10.92
C MET A 9 -1.11 -7.97 -10.50
N PRO A 10 -2.19 -8.20 -9.71
CA PRO A 10 -2.91 -7.12 -9.06
C PRO A 10 -2.01 -6.38 -8.06
N SER A 11 -2.24 -5.08 -7.92
CA SER A 11 -1.42 -4.17 -7.10
C SER A 11 -1.23 -4.66 -5.66
N GLU A 12 -2.27 -5.18 -5.03
CA GLU A 12 -2.22 -5.68 -3.65
C GLU A 12 -1.25 -6.87 -3.47
N LYS A 13 -1.34 -7.86 -4.36
CA LYS A 13 -0.42 -9.01 -4.33
C LYS A 13 1.00 -8.59 -4.67
N ARG A 14 1.16 -7.69 -5.64
CA ARG A 14 2.45 -7.15 -6.04
C ARG A 14 3.16 -6.47 -4.87
N VAL A 15 2.43 -5.67 -4.09
CA VAL A 15 2.95 -4.99 -2.91
C VAL A 15 3.36 -5.98 -1.82
N GLU A 16 2.58 -7.05 -1.60
CA GLU A 16 2.95 -8.10 -0.66
C GLU A 16 4.28 -8.78 -1.04
N VAL A 17 4.44 -9.15 -2.32
CA VAL A 17 5.68 -9.77 -2.80
C VAL A 17 6.87 -8.81 -2.69
N VAL A 18 6.68 -7.56 -3.11
CA VAL A 18 7.74 -6.54 -3.03
C VAL A 18 8.14 -6.26 -1.59
N ASN A 19 7.19 -6.18 -0.66
CA ASN A 19 7.48 -6.03 0.77
C ASN A 19 8.34 -7.18 1.33
N LYS A 20 8.10 -8.42 0.89
CA LYS A 20 8.95 -9.57 1.26
C LYS A 20 10.37 -9.42 0.71
N MET A 21 10.51 -8.89 -0.51
CA MET A 21 11.83 -8.64 -1.11
C MET A 21 12.59 -7.52 -0.41
N LEU A 22 11.89 -6.46 0.03
CA LEU A 22 12.48 -5.32 0.72
C LEU A 22 13.05 -5.65 2.11
N GLN A 23 12.68 -6.78 2.72
CA GLN A 23 13.27 -7.19 4.00
C GLN A 23 14.80 -7.37 3.92
N ASN A 24 15.32 -7.75 2.75
CA ASN A 24 16.74 -8.04 2.55
C ASN A 24 17.36 -7.24 1.39
N ALA A 25 16.66 -6.22 0.88
CA ALA A 25 17.09 -5.44 -0.28
C ALA A 25 16.51 -4.02 -0.26
N SER A 26 17.16 -3.13 -0.99
CA SER A 26 16.68 -1.78 -1.28
C SER A 26 15.70 -1.77 -2.47
N LEU A 27 14.89 -0.71 -2.58
CA LEU A 27 13.98 -0.50 -3.70
C LEU A 27 14.69 -0.59 -5.06
N LYS A 28 15.92 -0.09 -5.15
CA LYS A 28 16.73 -0.11 -6.37
C LYS A 28 17.11 -1.54 -6.74
N GLU A 29 17.60 -2.32 -5.80
CA GLU A 29 17.96 -3.73 -6.03
C GLU A 29 16.74 -4.59 -6.38
N VAL A 30 15.57 -4.29 -5.81
CA VAL A 30 14.32 -4.97 -6.16
C VAL A 30 13.91 -4.62 -7.60
N ALA A 31 13.99 -3.35 -8.00
CA ALA A 31 13.72 -2.94 -9.38
C ALA A 31 14.69 -3.59 -10.37
N ASP A 32 15.99 -3.64 -10.04
CA ASP A 32 17.03 -4.28 -10.84
C ASP A 32 16.79 -5.80 -10.97
N LYS A 33 16.41 -6.48 -9.88
CA LYS A 33 16.04 -7.91 -9.88
C LYS A 33 14.82 -8.23 -10.74
N ILE A 34 13.87 -7.31 -10.84
CA ILE A 34 12.66 -7.47 -11.66
C ILE A 34 12.95 -7.14 -13.14
N GLY A 35 13.99 -6.34 -13.41
CA GLY A 35 14.38 -5.90 -14.74
C GLY A 35 13.54 -4.72 -15.25
N ILE A 36 13.16 -3.80 -14.37
CA ILE A 36 12.36 -2.62 -14.70
C ILE A 36 13.07 -1.35 -14.24
N ALA A 37 12.83 -0.25 -14.96
CA ALA A 37 13.34 1.05 -14.56
C ALA A 37 12.78 1.46 -13.18
N TYR A 38 13.64 1.99 -12.32
CA TYR A 38 13.29 2.41 -10.96
C TYR A 38 12.09 3.37 -10.92
N SER A 39 12.04 4.32 -11.85
CA SER A 39 10.92 5.27 -11.97
C SER A 39 9.58 4.58 -12.29
N THR A 40 9.59 3.60 -13.18
CA THR A 40 8.41 2.80 -13.53
C THR A 40 7.97 1.94 -12.34
N PHE A 41 8.92 1.32 -11.65
CA PHE A 41 8.65 0.54 -10.44
C PHE A 41 7.93 1.38 -9.38
N LEU A 42 8.42 2.58 -9.07
CA LEU A 42 7.78 3.46 -8.09
C LEU A 42 6.34 3.82 -8.49
N LYS A 43 6.11 4.18 -9.75
CA LYS A 43 4.77 4.52 -10.25
C LYS A 43 3.80 3.37 -10.06
N GLU A 44 4.19 2.17 -10.48
CA GLU A 44 3.35 0.97 -10.36
C GLU A 44 3.08 0.57 -8.92
N MET A 45 4.04 0.80 -8.03
CA MET A 45 3.90 0.50 -6.61
C MET A 45 3.00 1.49 -5.89
N THR A 46 2.85 2.73 -6.37
CA THR A 46 1.90 3.70 -5.81
C THR A 46 0.46 3.49 -6.25
N VAL A 47 0.22 2.63 -7.25
CA VAL A 47 -1.13 2.28 -7.72
C VAL A 47 -1.92 1.59 -6.61
N GLY A 48 -3.17 2.03 -6.39
CA GLY A 48 -4.05 1.46 -5.37
C GLY A 48 -3.78 1.99 -3.96
N ASP A 49 -3.41 3.28 -3.85
CA ASP A 49 -3.21 3.99 -2.59
C ASP A 49 -2.13 3.35 -1.69
N HIS A 50 -1.05 2.85 -2.28
CA HIS A 50 0.07 2.32 -1.49
C HIS A 50 1.12 3.39 -1.25
N VAL A 51 1.59 3.48 0.00
CA VAL A 51 2.58 4.47 0.45
C VAL A 51 3.81 3.74 0.97
N TYR A 52 4.98 4.15 0.48
CA TYR A 52 6.26 3.65 0.95
C TYR A 52 6.71 4.40 2.19
N ILE A 53 7.04 3.66 3.25
CA ILE A 53 7.63 4.20 4.48
C ILE A 53 9.10 3.80 4.52
N GLN A 54 9.97 4.80 4.31
CA GLN A 54 11.42 4.60 4.24
C GLN A 54 12.02 4.08 5.55
N ARG A 55 11.44 4.45 6.69
CA ARG A 55 11.89 4.05 8.03
C ARG A 55 11.83 2.53 8.22
N ASP A 56 10.77 1.93 7.67
CA ASP A 56 10.47 0.50 7.79
C ASP A 56 10.87 -0.28 6.53
N ASN A 57 11.36 0.41 5.50
CA ASN A 57 11.63 -0.14 4.17
C ASN A 57 10.43 -0.95 3.62
N ARG A 58 9.21 -0.43 3.78
CA ARG A 58 7.98 -1.18 3.51
C ARG A 58 6.86 -0.30 2.94
N TYR A 59 6.05 -0.88 2.06
CA TYR A 59 4.80 -0.29 1.57
C TYR A 59 3.61 -0.65 2.45
N TYR A 60 2.75 0.33 2.68
CA TYR A 60 1.49 0.20 3.42
C TYR A 60 0.33 0.64 2.53
N LYS A 61 -0.86 0.06 2.76
CA LYS A 61 -2.10 0.52 2.12
C LYS A 61 -2.60 1.75 2.88
N PHE A 62 -2.71 2.87 2.20
CA PHE A 62 -3.23 4.11 2.73
C PHE A 62 -4.76 4.03 2.75
N ILE A 63 -5.35 4.26 3.91
CA ILE A 63 -6.79 4.30 4.11
C ILE A 63 -7.15 5.76 4.36
N ARG A 64 -7.93 6.37 3.46
CA ARG A 64 -8.49 7.70 3.67
C ARG A 64 -9.78 7.56 4.48
N GLU A 65 -9.75 8.04 5.72
CA GLU A 65 -10.96 8.21 6.52
C GLU A 65 -11.67 9.51 6.14
N ASP A 66 -12.17 9.61 4.89
CA ASP A 66 -13.05 10.72 4.48
C ASP A 66 -14.53 10.41 4.74
N ILE A 67 -14.83 9.34 5.48
CA ILE A 67 -16.19 9.01 5.89
C ILE A 67 -16.45 9.65 7.26
N VAL A 68 -16.80 10.94 7.24
CA VAL A 68 -17.68 11.48 8.27
C VAL A 68 -19.03 10.78 8.08
N ASN A 69 -19.20 9.60 8.68
CA ASN A 69 -20.52 9.14 9.05
C ASN A 69 -20.65 9.48 10.53
N PRO A 70 -21.26 10.63 10.88
CA PRO A 70 -21.73 10.80 12.23
C PRO A 70 -22.84 9.77 12.39
N GLN A 71 -22.51 8.58 12.88
CA GLN A 71 -23.49 7.79 13.60
C GLN A 71 -23.82 8.61 14.83
N PHE A 72 -24.81 9.48 14.66
CA PHE A 72 -25.55 10.10 15.73
C PHE A 72 -26.18 8.94 16.50
N ASP A 73 -25.49 8.48 17.55
CA ASP A 73 -26.04 7.50 18.48
C ASP A 73 -27.19 8.19 19.22
N SER A 74 -28.42 7.98 18.75
CA SER A 74 -29.64 8.53 19.32
C SER A 74 -30.07 7.80 20.60
N SER A 75 -29.13 7.42 21.46
CA SER A 75 -29.40 6.74 22.74
C SER A 75 -29.17 7.60 23.99
N GLU A 76 -29.12 8.93 23.87
CA GLU A 76 -29.46 9.80 25.01
C GLU A 76 -30.98 9.78 25.24
N SER A 77 -31.44 8.67 25.84
CA SER A 77 -32.72 8.61 26.53
C SER A 77 -32.67 9.60 27.70
N TYR A 78 -33.24 10.79 27.51
CA TYR A 78 -33.54 11.71 28.60
C TYR A 78 -34.36 10.97 29.67
N CYS A 79 -33.75 10.67 30.82
CA CYS A 79 -34.49 10.47 32.06
C CYS A 79 -35.09 11.83 32.44
N ASN A 80 -36.39 12.01 32.19
CA ASN A 80 -37.14 13.05 32.87
C ASN A 80 -37.28 12.64 34.34
N CYS A 81 -36.96 13.59 35.22
CA CYS A 81 -37.06 13.54 36.68
C CYS A 81 -38.42 13.03 37.18
#